data_AF-A0A183T770-F1
#
_entry.id   AF-A0A183T770-F1
#
_cell.length_a   1.000
_cell.length_b   1.000
_cell.length_c   1.000
_cell.angle_alpha   90.00
_cell.angle_beta   90.00
_cell.angle_gamma   90.00
#
_symmetry.space_group_name_H-M   'P 1'
#
loop_
_entity.id
_entity.type
_entity.pdbx_description
1 polymer ?
#
loop_
_entity_poly.entity_id
_entity_poly.type
_entity_poly.pdbx_seq_one_letter_code
_entity_poly.pdbx_strand_id
1 'polypeptide(L)'
;MGYVGSGVEWILADEAAVINRLKLLLGVRARLGQRARWGQLRNVIQSTALEVLGRARHQHQDWFDDNDADISNLLAEKNGLHNAYMDLRTDGTKAAFFGCWHLIQQRLWEMQDAWVVRKADYIQWYADRNEMKNFLKAIRAIYGPCIEGTAPVLSSHGAPLLTEKSQILK
;
A
#
# COMPACT_ATOMS: atom_id res chain seq x y z
N MET A 1 39.87 7.76 24.12
CA MET A 1 40.09 8.69 22.99
C MET A 1 39.30 8.17 21.81
N GLY A 2 38.24 8.88 21.44
CA GLY A 2 37.33 8.48 20.38
C GLY A 2 37.71 9.10 19.05
N TYR A 3 37.35 8.40 17.96
CA TYR A 3 37.02 8.99 16.68
C TYR A 3 35.89 8.16 16.07
N VAL A 4 34.68 8.72 16.13
CA VAL A 4 33.54 8.35 15.28
C VAL A 4 33.71 9.17 14.01
N GLY A 5 33.69 8.53 12.84
CA GLY A 5 33.85 9.23 11.57
C GLY A 5 33.25 8.45 10.40
N SER A 6 32.29 9.08 9.72
CA SER A 6 31.72 8.76 8.40
C SER A 6 30.66 7.63 8.31
N GLY A 7 29.55 7.79 9.04
CA GLY A 7 28.27 7.14 8.70
C GLY A 7 27.30 8.04 7.91
N VAL A 8 27.69 9.28 7.60
CA VAL A 8 26.77 10.35 7.14
C VAL A 8 27.02 10.77 5.68
N GLU A 9 28.03 10.19 5.01
CA GLU A 9 28.43 10.61 3.66
C GLU A 9 27.56 10.03 2.52
N TRP A 10 26.77 8.99 2.79
CA TRP A 10 25.96 8.32 1.76
C TRP A 10 24.59 8.96 1.51
N ILE A 11 24.11 9.86 2.38
CA ILE A 11 22.81 10.53 2.21
C ILE A 11 22.96 11.87 1.47
N LEU A 12 24.08 12.58 1.67
CA LEU A 12 24.28 13.92 1.12
C LEU A 12 24.62 13.93 -0.38
N ALA A 13 25.29 12.90 -0.90
CA ALA A 13 25.63 12.81 -2.32
C ALA A 13 24.38 12.63 -3.21
N ASP A 14 23.38 11.90 -2.72
CA ASP A 14 22.13 11.63 -3.42
C ASP A 14 21.20 12.87 -3.40
N GLU A 15 21.07 13.54 -2.26
CA GLU A 15 20.28 14.78 -2.16
C GLU A 15 20.82 15.90 -3.06
N ALA A 16 22.14 16.11 -3.11
CA ALA A 16 22.74 17.14 -3.96
C ALA A 16 22.58 16.82 -5.47
N ALA A 17 22.65 15.54 -5.85
CA ALA A 17 22.40 15.09 -7.20
C ALA A 17 20.92 15.25 -7.60
N VAL A 18 20.00 14.91 -6.69
CA VAL A 18 18.55 15.11 -6.85
C VAL A 18 18.21 16.59 -6.99
N ILE A 19 18.76 17.45 -6.15
CA ILE A 19 18.57 18.91 -6.20
C ILE A 19 19.11 19.48 -7.52
N ASN A 20 20.28 19.04 -7.98
CA ASN A 20 20.85 19.52 -9.25
C ASN A 20 20.05 19.05 -10.46
N ARG A 21 19.54 17.81 -10.47
CA ARG A 21 18.65 17.32 -11.54
C ARG A 21 17.31 18.05 -11.56
N LEU A 22 16.71 18.30 -10.39
CA LEU A 22 15.50 19.11 -10.24
C LEU A 22 15.71 20.55 -10.75
N LYS A 23 16.84 21.17 -10.41
CA LYS A 23 17.20 22.53 -10.87
C LYS A 23 17.42 22.58 -12.39
N LEU A 24 18.09 21.59 -12.99
CA LEU A 24 18.36 21.54 -14.42
C LEU A 24 17.05 21.42 -15.24
N LEU A 25 16.11 20.59 -14.77
CA LEU A 25 14.81 20.37 -15.43
C LEU A 25 13.82 21.53 -15.23
N LEU A 26 13.85 22.18 -14.07
CA LEU A 26 13.06 23.39 -13.81
C LEU A 26 13.62 24.62 -14.55
N GLY A 27 14.94 24.68 -14.80
CA GLY A 27 15.59 25.76 -15.55
C GLY A 27 15.25 25.83 -17.05
N VAL A 28 14.85 24.71 -17.68
CA VAL A 28 14.46 24.64 -19.10
C VAL A 28 13.05 25.23 -19.37
N ARG A 29 12.32 25.63 -18.31
CA ARG A 29 10.84 25.64 -18.26
C ARG A 29 10.18 27.02 -18.28
N ALA A 30 10.63 27.94 -19.14
CA ALA A 30 10.01 29.28 -19.23
C ALA A 30 8.80 29.39 -20.19
N ARG A 31 8.22 28.28 -20.71
CA ARG A 31 7.18 28.32 -21.75
C ARG A 31 5.99 27.35 -21.62
N LEU A 32 5.63 26.89 -20.41
CA LEU A 32 4.48 25.98 -20.21
C LEU A 32 3.45 26.54 -19.22
N GLY A 33 2.16 26.37 -19.53
CA GLY A 33 1.04 26.77 -18.67
C GLY A 33 0.96 25.97 -17.35
N GLN A 34 0.21 26.47 -16.35
CA GLN A 34 0.19 25.95 -14.97
C GLN A 34 -0.09 24.44 -14.87
N ARG A 35 -1.00 23.91 -15.69
CA ARG A 35 -1.37 22.48 -15.70
C ARG A 35 -0.24 21.59 -16.23
N ALA A 36 0.43 22.03 -17.31
CA ALA A 36 1.64 21.39 -17.81
C ALA A 36 2.80 21.52 -16.82
N ARG A 37 2.84 22.63 -16.06
CA ARG A 37 3.80 22.84 -14.97
C ARG A 37 3.61 21.85 -13.81
N TRP A 38 2.37 21.57 -13.44
CA TRP A 38 2.09 20.56 -12.42
C TRP A 38 2.39 19.14 -12.92
N GLY A 39 2.00 18.84 -14.17
CA GLY A 39 2.23 17.53 -14.78
C GLY A 39 3.71 17.10 -14.80
N GLN A 40 4.64 17.95 -15.27
CA GLN A 40 6.04 17.52 -15.27
C GLN A 40 6.66 17.50 -13.87
N LEU A 41 6.18 18.31 -12.91
CA LEU A 41 6.68 18.22 -11.54
C LEU A 41 6.35 16.84 -10.94
N ARG A 42 5.11 16.39 -11.12
CA ARG A 42 4.68 15.04 -10.73
C ARG A 42 5.55 13.97 -11.38
N ASN A 43 5.79 14.07 -12.68
CA ASN A 43 6.59 13.08 -13.41
C ASN A 43 8.04 13.02 -12.91
N VAL A 44 8.67 14.16 -12.63
CA VAL A 44 10.04 14.20 -12.08
C VAL A 44 10.09 13.60 -10.68
N ILE A 45 9.13 13.95 -9.81
CA ILE A 45 9.05 13.35 -8.47
C ILE A 45 8.88 11.83 -8.56
N GLN A 46 8.01 11.34 -9.45
CA GLN A 46 7.79 9.91 -9.64
C GLN A 46 9.01 9.19 -10.21
N SER A 47 9.69 9.75 -11.21
CA SER A 47 10.90 9.14 -11.78
C SER A 47 12.07 9.15 -10.78
N THR A 48 12.24 10.23 -10.02
CA THR A 48 13.29 10.32 -9.00
C THR A 48 13.01 9.36 -7.85
N ALA A 49 11.76 9.28 -7.37
CA ALA A 49 11.39 8.32 -6.33
C ALA A 49 11.62 6.88 -6.80
N LEU A 50 11.32 6.57 -8.06
CA LEU A 50 11.57 5.25 -8.64
C LEU A 50 13.07 4.92 -8.75
N GLU A 51 13.91 5.89 -9.10
CA GLU A 51 15.36 5.71 -9.23
C GLU A 51 16.04 5.54 -7.86
N VAL A 52 15.66 6.36 -6.87
CA VAL A 52 16.27 6.40 -5.53
C VAL A 52 15.76 5.27 -4.65
N LEU A 53 14.45 5.04 -4.62
CA LEU A 53 13.82 4.09 -3.70
C LEU A 53 13.53 2.73 -4.36
N GLY A 54 13.67 2.63 -5.68
CA GLY A 54 13.21 1.46 -6.44
C GLY A 54 11.68 1.31 -6.42
N ARG A 55 11.16 0.27 -7.09
CA ARG A 55 9.78 -0.19 -6.85
C ARG A 55 9.79 -1.04 -5.58
N ALA A 56 9.11 -0.56 -4.53
CA ALA A 56 8.73 -1.43 -3.42
C ALA A 56 7.80 -2.53 -3.98
N ARG A 57 8.30 -3.77 -4.06
CA ARG A 57 7.43 -4.94 -4.22
C ARG A 57 6.79 -5.16 -2.86
N HIS A 58 5.53 -4.77 -2.72
CA HIS A 58 4.73 -5.16 -1.57
C HIS A 58 4.79 -6.70 -1.47
N GLN A 59 5.38 -7.22 -0.39
CA GLN A 59 5.47 -8.67 -0.17
C GLN A 59 4.11 -9.31 0.15
N HIS A 60 3.09 -8.46 0.31
CA HIS A 60 1.71 -8.82 0.51
C HIS A 60 0.90 -8.30 -0.68
N GLN A 61 0.36 -9.23 -1.49
CA GLN A 61 -0.65 -8.88 -2.49
C GLN A 61 -1.88 -8.42 -1.74
N ASP A 62 -2.19 -7.13 -1.82
CA ASP A 62 -3.48 -6.61 -1.38
C ASP A 62 -4.52 -6.71 -2.51
N TRP A 63 -5.74 -6.26 -2.25
CA TRP A 63 -6.79 -6.26 -3.25
C TRP A 63 -6.61 -5.13 -4.29
N PHE A 64 -5.70 -4.18 -4.07
CA PHE A 64 -5.52 -3.04 -4.97
C PHE A 64 -4.67 -3.39 -6.19
N ASP A 65 -3.60 -4.18 -6.00
CA ASP A 65 -2.63 -4.50 -7.08
C ASP A 65 -3.29 -5.10 -8.34
N ASP A 66 -4.23 -6.04 -8.17
CA ASP A 66 -4.95 -6.68 -9.29
C ASP A 66 -5.94 -5.72 -9.99
N ASN A 67 -6.37 -4.65 -9.30
CA ASN A 67 -7.45 -3.77 -9.72
C ASN A 67 -6.96 -2.35 -10.11
N ASP A 68 -5.64 -2.09 -10.13
CA ASP A 68 -5.06 -0.75 -10.34
C ASP A 68 -5.58 -0.04 -11.61
N ALA A 69 -5.70 -0.78 -12.71
CA ALA A 69 -6.22 -0.24 -13.98
C ALA A 69 -7.70 0.19 -13.86
N ASP A 70 -8.53 -0.64 -13.24
CA ASP A 70 -9.95 -0.36 -13.08
C ASP A 70 -10.19 0.79 -12.10
N ILE A 71 -9.44 0.82 -11.00
CA ILE A 71 -9.46 1.93 -10.03
C ILE A 71 -9.01 3.24 -10.70
N SER A 72 -7.98 3.18 -11.54
CA SER A 72 -7.52 4.34 -12.30
C SER A 72 -8.60 4.88 -13.24
N ASN A 73 -9.35 4.00 -13.92
CA ASN A 73 -10.47 4.38 -14.77
C ASN A 73 -11.62 5.02 -13.98
N LEU A 74 -12.01 4.42 -12.86
CA LEU A 74 -13.04 4.96 -11.96
C LEU A 74 -12.66 6.37 -11.45
N LEU A 75 -11.39 6.58 -11.12
CA LEU A 75 -10.88 7.89 -10.71
C LEU A 75 -10.90 8.91 -11.86
N ALA A 76 -10.60 8.51 -13.08
CA ALA A 76 -10.66 9.39 -14.24
C ALA A 76 -12.09 9.90 -14.49
N GLU A 77 -13.08 9.02 -14.42
CA GLU A 77 -14.50 9.36 -14.56
C GLU A 77 -14.97 10.30 -13.45
N LYS A 78 -14.64 9.97 -12.19
CA LYS A 78 -14.92 10.83 -11.02
C LYS A 78 -14.38 12.25 -11.22
N ASN A 79 -13.13 12.36 -11.66
CA ASN A 79 -12.46 13.63 -11.83
C ASN A 79 -13.10 14.45 -12.96
N GLY A 80 -13.52 13.80 -14.05
CA GLY A 80 -14.26 14.45 -15.14
C GLY A 80 -15.57 15.06 -14.65
N LEU A 81 -16.37 14.28 -13.92
CA LEU A 81 -17.66 14.74 -13.38
C LEU A 81 -17.49 15.77 -12.25
N HIS A 82 -16.44 15.64 -11.44
CA HIS A 82 -16.10 16.64 -10.43
C HIS A 82 -15.79 18.00 -11.06
N ASN A 83 -15.01 18.03 -12.15
CA ASN A 83 -14.71 19.27 -12.86
C ASN A 83 -15.98 19.90 -13.44
N ALA A 84 -16.82 19.09 -14.12
CA ALA A 84 -18.11 19.57 -14.65
C ALA A 84 -19.03 20.14 -13.55
N TYR A 85 -19.05 19.50 -12.37
CA TYR A 85 -19.76 20.00 -11.20
C TYR A 85 -19.18 21.33 -10.68
N MET A 86 -17.85 21.49 -10.66
CA MET A 86 -17.21 22.73 -10.23
C MET A 86 -17.41 23.88 -11.22
N ASP A 87 -17.44 23.58 -12.53
CA ASP A 87 -17.57 24.59 -13.58
C ASP A 87 -19.00 25.18 -13.66
N LEU A 88 -20.02 24.31 -13.62
CA LEU A 88 -21.41 24.72 -13.91
C LEU A 88 -22.34 24.65 -12.69
N ARG A 89 -21.98 23.86 -11.67
CA ARG A 89 -22.67 23.72 -10.36
C ARG A 89 -24.21 23.67 -10.40
N THR A 90 -24.77 23.02 -11.41
CA THR A 90 -26.20 22.77 -11.58
C THR A 90 -26.67 21.51 -10.84
N ASP A 91 -27.97 21.38 -10.63
CA ASP A 91 -28.55 20.17 -10.01
C ASP A 91 -28.24 18.90 -10.82
N GLY A 92 -28.21 18.99 -12.15
CA GLY A 92 -27.84 17.88 -13.03
C GLY A 92 -26.38 17.43 -12.87
N THR A 93 -25.43 18.37 -12.85
CA THR A 93 -24.00 18.04 -12.64
C THR A 93 -23.72 17.56 -11.23
N LYS A 94 -24.43 18.10 -10.23
CA LYS A 94 -24.41 17.62 -8.85
C LYS A 94 -24.91 16.18 -8.77
N ALA A 95 -26.06 15.87 -9.36
CA ALA A 95 -26.62 14.52 -9.38
C ALA A 95 -25.69 13.52 -10.08
N ALA A 96 -25.12 13.89 -11.23
CA ALA A 96 -24.16 13.04 -11.95
C ALA A 96 -22.91 12.73 -11.12
N PHE A 97 -22.33 13.73 -10.45
CA PHE A 97 -21.16 13.54 -9.60
C PHE A 97 -21.45 12.60 -8.41
N PHE A 98 -22.55 12.82 -7.68
CA PHE A 98 -22.92 11.94 -6.56
C PHE A 98 -23.31 10.53 -7.04
N GLY A 99 -23.97 10.39 -8.19
CA GLY A 99 -24.25 9.09 -8.80
C GLY A 99 -22.98 8.30 -9.11
N CYS A 100 -22.00 8.96 -9.74
CA CYS A 100 -20.69 8.36 -9.99
C CYS A 100 -19.95 8.01 -8.69
N TRP A 101 -20.02 8.87 -7.68
CA TRP A 101 -19.44 8.57 -6.36
C TRP A 101 -20.01 7.27 -5.76
N HIS A 102 -21.33 7.08 -5.82
CA HIS A 102 -21.96 5.85 -5.34
C HIS A 102 -21.53 4.62 -6.14
N LEU A 103 -21.45 4.74 -7.48
CA LEU A 103 -20.99 3.66 -8.34
C LEU A 103 -19.54 3.26 -8.02
N ILE A 104 -18.67 4.24 -7.81
CA ILE A 104 -17.26 4.00 -7.45
C ILE A 104 -17.16 3.28 -6.11
N GLN A 105 -17.92 3.73 -5.11
CA GLN A 105 -17.97 3.06 -3.82
C GLN A 105 -18.42 1.60 -3.97
N GLN A 106 -19.50 1.36 -4.72
CA GLN A 106 -19.97 0.00 -4.98
C GLN A 106 -18.91 -0.87 -5.67
N ARG A 107 -18.26 -0.37 -6.73
CA ARG A 107 -17.22 -1.11 -7.46
C ARG A 107 -16.01 -1.44 -6.60
N LEU A 108 -15.56 -0.50 -5.76
CA LEU A 108 -14.45 -0.74 -4.83
C LEU A 108 -14.81 -1.84 -3.82
N TRP A 109 -16.05 -1.85 -3.32
CA TRP A 109 -16.55 -2.91 -2.44
C TRP A 109 -16.59 -4.27 -3.14
N GLU A 110 -17.10 -4.33 -4.38
CA GLU A 110 -17.13 -5.57 -5.17
C GLU A 110 -15.72 -6.14 -5.41
N MET A 111 -14.75 -5.28 -5.73
CA MET A 111 -13.35 -5.68 -5.94
C MET A 111 -12.72 -6.24 -4.66
N GLN A 112 -12.98 -5.58 -3.52
CA GLN A 112 -12.49 -6.04 -2.23
C GLN A 112 -13.13 -7.38 -1.83
N ASP A 113 -14.44 -7.52 -2.00
CA ASP A 113 -15.17 -8.75 -1.68
C ASP A 113 -14.68 -9.93 -2.52
N ALA A 114 -14.52 -9.72 -3.84
CA ALA A 114 -13.97 -10.72 -4.74
C ALA A 114 -12.55 -11.17 -4.34
N TRP A 115 -11.73 -10.26 -3.82
CA TRP A 115 -10.42 -10.63 -3.28
C TRP A 115 -10.54 -11.45 -1.98
N VAL A 116 -11.43 -11.06 -1.06
CA VAL A 116 -11.65 -11.78 0.21
C VAL A 116 -12.12 -13.20 -0.06
N VAL A 117 -13.09 -13.39 -0.96
CA VAL A 117 -13.60 -14.72 -1.35
C VAL A 117 -12.46 -15.59 -1.91
N ARG A 118 -11.68 -15.06 -2.86
CA ARG A 118 -10.54 -15.80 -3.43
C ARG A 118 -9.49 -16.20 -2.38
N LYS A 119 -9.23 -15.33 -1.40
CA LYS A 119 -8.29 -15.63 -0.31
C LYS A 119 -8.87 -16.66 0.66
N ALA A 120 -10.17 -16.62 0.95
CA ALA A 120 -10.85 -17.61 1.78
C ALA A 120 -10.78 -19.00 1.15
N ASP A 121 -11.06 -19.12 -0.15
CA ASP A 121 -10.96 -20.39 -0.90
C ASP A 121 -9.55 -20.97 -0.84
N TYR A 122 -8.51 -20.12 -0.99
CA TYR A 122 -7.11 -20.55 -0.91
C TYR A 122 -6.74 -21.06 0.49
N ILE A 123 -7.24 -20.42 1.55
CA ILE A 123 -7.03 -20.87 2.93
C ILE A 123 -7.76 -22.18 3.19
N GLN A 124 -9.01 -22.28 2.75
CA GLN A 124 -9.83 -23.49 2.90
C GLN A 124 -9.18 -24.69 2.20
N TRP A 125 -8.66 -24.47 0.98
CA TRP A 125 -7.97 -25.51 0.21
C TRP A 125 -6.77 -26.12 0.94
N TYR A 126 -6.02 -25.34 1.72
CA TYR A 126 -4.94 -25.89 2.57
C TYR A 126 -5.46 -26.65 3.78
N ALA A 127 -6.56 -26.18 4.37
CA ALA A 127 -7.21 -26.88 5.49
C ALA A 127 -7.72 -28.25 5.04
N ASP A 128 -8.38 -28.33 3.88
CA ASP A 128 -8.93 -29.57 3.32
C ASP A 128 -7.85 -30.61 3.01
N ARG A 129 -6.64 -30.15 2.68
CA ARG A 129 -5.46 -31.00 2.42
C ARG A 129 -4.63 -31.31 3.66
N ASN A 130 -5.05 -30.84 4.83
CA ASN A 130 -4.31 -30.95 6.09
C ASN A 130 -2.88 -30.35 6.02
N GLU A 131 -2.68 -29.33 5.19
CA GLU A 131 -1.40 -28.65 4.99
C GLU A 131 -1.21 -27.49 5.99
N MET A 132 -1.19 -27.81 7.29
CA MET A 132 -1.20 -26.83 8.39
C MET A 132 -0.12 -25.74 8.29
N LYS A 133 1.07 -26.07 7.79
CA LYS A 133 2.16 -25.09 7.58
C LYS A 133 1.79 -24.02 6.55
N ASN A 134 1.17 -24.44 5.45
CA ASN A 134 0.79 -23.52 4.37
C ASN A 134 -0.48 -22.73 4.73
N PHE A 135 -1.43 -23.36 5.45
CA PHE A 135 -2.58 -22.69 6.05
C PHE A 135 -2.16 -21.50 6.94
N LEU A 136 -1.24 -21.73 7.89
CA LEU A 136 -0.71 -20.68 8.77
C LEU A 136 0.06 -19.60 7.98
N LYS A 137 0.81 -19.99 6.94
CA LYS A 137 1.50 -19.03 6.06
C LYS A 137 0.51 -18.15 5.31
N ALA A 138 -0.60 -18.70 4.82
CA ALA A 138 -1.64 -17.97 4.10
C ALA A 138 -2.38 -16.97 5.01
N ILE A 139 -2.72 -17.37 6.24
CA ILE A 139 -3.34 -16.47 7.24
C ILE A 139 -2.41 -15.30 7.57
N ARG A 140 -1.12 -15.58 7.83
CA ARG A 140 -0.11 -14.53 8.09
C ARG A 140 0.10 -13.60 6.89
N ALA A 141 -0.11 -14.09 5.67
CA ALA A 141 0.01 -13.25 4.47
C ALA A 141 -1.10 -12.20 4.38
N ILE A 142 -2.30 -12.46 4.95
CA ILE A 142 -3.45 -11.54 4.94
C ILE A 142 -3.40 -10.57 6.11
N TYR A 143 -3.19 -11.06 7.33
CA TYR A 143 -3.25 -10.24 8.54
C TYR A 143 -1.89 -9.66 8.94
N GLY A 144 -0.82 -10.02 8.24
CA GLY A 144 0.56 -9.70 8.63
C GLY A 144 1.11 -10.68 9.67
N PRO A 145 2.30 -10.41 10.23
CA PRO A 145 2.86 -11.21 11.31
C PRO A 145 1.87 -11.24 12.47
N CYS A 146 1.27 -12.41 12.73
CA CYS A 146 0.55 -12.64 13.96
C CYS A 146 1.57 -12.41 15.08
N ILE A 147 1.32 -11.42 15.93
CA ILE A 147 2.10 -11.21 17.13
C ILE A 147 1.79 -12.46 17.97
N GLU A 148 2.67 -13.46 17.89
CA GLU A 148 2.72 -14.54 18.85
C GLU A 148 3.14 -13.89 20.17
N GLY A 149 2.19 -13.19 20.81
CA GLY A 149 2.27 -12.97 22.23
C GLY A 149 2.26 -14.35 22.83
N THR A 150 3.42 -14.81 23.29
CA THR A 150 3.50 -15.95 24.20
C THR A 150 2.72 -15.53 25.44
N ALA A 151 1.40 -15.75 25.40
CA ALA A 151 0.56 -15.60 26.54
C ALA A 151 0.99 -16.71 27.51
N PRO A 152 1.42 -16.38 28.73
CA PRO A 152 1.60 -17.39 29.74
C PRO A 152 0.23 -18.07 29.92
N VAL A 153 0.14 -19.35 29.59
CA VAL A 153 -1.05 -20.12 29.93
C VAL A 153 -1.09 -20.16 31.45
N LEU A 154 -2.11 -19.54 32.04
CA LEU A 154 -2.34 -19.57 33.48
C LEU A 154 -3.20 -20.79 33.81
N SER A 155 -2.69 -21.64 34.70
CA SER A 155 -3.50 -22.65 35.39
C SER A 155 -4.58 -21.95 36.24
N SER A 156 -5.76 -22.56 36.40
CA SER A 156 -6.80 -22.06 37.32
C SER A 156 -6.31 -21.89 38.77
N HIS A 157 -5.19 -22.54 39.10
CA HIS A 157 -4.55 -22.50 40.41
C HIS A 157 -3.43 -21.45 40.53
N GLY A 158 -3.22 -20.59 39.53
CA GLY A 158 -2.28 -19.46 39.62
C GLY A 158 -0.79 -19.79 39.56
N ALA A 159 -0.42 -21.06 39.40
CA ALA A 159 0.98 -21.45 39.20
C ALA A 159 1.40 -21.28 37.72
N PRO A 160 2.59 -20.73 37.42
CA PRO A 160 3.10 -20.65 36.06
C PRO A 160 3.32 -22.06 35.50
N LEU A 161 2.76 -22.33 34.32
CA LEU A 161 2.90 -23.63 33.65
C LEU A 161 4.34 -23.87 33.20
N LEU A 162 4.83 -25.10 33.42
CA LEU A 162 6.20 -25.52 33.12
C LEU A 162 6.46 -25.37 31.62
N THR A 163 7.34 -24.44 31.27
CA THR A 163 7.69 -24.08 29.89
C THR A 163 8.96 -24.76 29.40
N GLU A 164 9.69 -25.44 30.27
CA GLU A 164 10.91 -26.17 29.92
C GLU A 164 10.62 -27.62 29.51
N LYS A 165 11.03 -27.98 28.28
CA LYS A 165 10.90 -29.34 27.73
C LYS A 165 11.56 -30.43 28.58
N SER A 166 12.60 -30.08 29.34
CA SER A 166 13.32 -30.97 30.27
C SER A 166 12.46 -31.44 31.45
N GLN A 167 11.36 -30.74 31.74
CA GLN A 167 10.46 -31.06 32.85
C GLN A 167 9.24 -31.89 32.42
N ILE A 168 9.03 -32.04 31.10
CA ILE A 168 7.87 -32.72 30.51
C ILE A 168 8.18 -34.18 30.16
N LEU A 169 9.44 -34.51 29.86
CA LEU A 169 9.86 -35.86 29.48
C LEU A 169 10.82 -36.42 30.54
N LYS A 170 10.35 -37.44 31.27
CA LYS A 170 11.21 -38.42 31.94
C LYS A 170 11.42 -39.62 31.02
#